data_AF-A0A6B2DGA2-F1
#
_entry.id   AF-A0A6B2DGA2-F1
#
_cell.length_a   1.000
_cell.length_b   1.000
_cell.length_c   1.000
_cell.angle_alpha   90.00
_cell.angle_beta   90.00
_cell.angle_gamma   90.00
#
_symmetry.space_group_name_H-M   'P 1'
#
loop_
_entity.id
_entity.type
_entity.pdbx_description
1 polymer ?
#
loop_
_entity_poly.entity_id
_entity_poly.type
_entity_poly.pdbx_seq_one_letter_code
_entity_poly.pdbx_strand_id
1 'polypeptide(L)'
;MTGSFPRPGADPFTERTPRVVAARKLTRRAERDKTGRFLAEGANAVEAALEHGTVHELFVTERAAEQHAHLVDAARAAGVTVSPITDRAADGLSETVTPQGIVAVCALLDRPLEAAVAPGARLVVVLVDVADPGNAGTVIRVAD
;
A
#
# COMPACT_ATOMS: atom_id res chain seq x y z
N MET A 1 -16.06 16.23 -12.82
CA MET A 1 -14.89 17.08 -12.47
C MET A 1 -13.71 16.15 -12.28
N THR A 2 -12.99 15.90 -13.36
CA THR A 2 -11.94 14.89 -13.50
C THR A 2 -10.62 15.41 -12.94
N GLY A 3 -10.09 14.75 -11.90
CA GLY A 3 -8.75 15.01 -11.40
C GLY A 3 -7.73 14.63 -12.45
N SER A 4 -7.14 15.62 -13.12
CA SER A 4 -6.08 15.38 -14.09
C SER A 4 -4.78 15.07 -13.37
N PHE A 5 -4.04 14.10 -13.91
CA PHE A 5 -2.61 13.99 -13.63
C PHE A 5 -1.94 15.35 -13.82
N PRO A 6 -0.84 15.64 -13.10
CA PRO A 6 0.02 16.73 -13.51
C PRO A 6 0.54 16.43 -14.92
N ARG A 7 0.62 17.47 -15.75
CA ARG A 7 1.23 17.39 -17.09
C ARG A 7 2.66 16.83 -16.96
N PRO A 8 3.20 16.14 -17.98
CA PRO A 8 4.63 15.88 -18.05
C PRO A 8 5.39 17.20 -17.79
N GLY A 9 6.15 17.26 -16.69
CA GLY A 9 6.82 18.49 -16.24
C GLY A 9 6.27 19.18 -14.97
N ALA A 10 5.34 18.58 -14.21
CA ALA A 10 5.11 19.04 -12.83
C ALA A 10 6.05 18.31 -11.87
N ASP A 11 6.67 19.06 -10.97
CA ASP A 11 7.66 18.50 -10.05
C ASP A 11 7.06 17.38 -9.18
N PRO A 12 7.76 16.24 -9.02
CA PRO A 12 7.32 15.16 -8.16
C PRO A 12 7.17 15.65 -6.71
N PHE A 13 6.26 15.03 -5.96
CA PHE A 13 6.12 15.36 -4.54
C PHE A 13 7.38 14.97 -3.76
N THR A 14 7.74 15.80 -2.81
CA THR A 14 8.90 15.61 -1.94
C THR A 14 8.46 15.14 -0.55
N GLU A 15 9.41 14.80 0.30
CA GLU A 15 9.16 14.43 1.70
C GLU A 15 8.48 15.54 2.52
N ARG A 16 8.46 16.78 1.98
CA ARG A 16 7.82 17.96 2.59
C ARG A 16 6.40 18.20 2.07
N THR A 17 6.00 17.56 0.97
CA THR A 17 4.65 17.72 0.42
C THR A 17 3.64 17.24 1.46
N PRO A 18 2.59 18.03 1.81
CA PRO A 18 1.66 17.68 2.88
C PRO A 18 1.02 16.29 2.77
N ARG A 19 0.73 15.83 1.54
CA ARG A 19 0.20 14.48 1.27
C ARG A 19 1.20 13.38 1.64
N VAL A 20 2.48 13.55 1.25
CA VAL A 20 3.57 12.62 1.60
C VAL A 20 3.82 12.64 3.10
N VAL A 21 3.81 13.82 3.73
CA VAL A 21 3.94 13.96 5.19
C VAL A 21 2.82 13.24 5.93
N ALA A 22 1.58 13.35 5.44
CA ALA A 22 0.44 12.64 6.01
C ALA A 22 0.56 11.12 5.82
N ALA A 23 0.96 10.66 4.64
CA ALA A 23 1.20 9.24 4.38
C ALA A 23 2.31 8.68 5.27
N ARG A 24 3.41 9.39 5.44
CA ARG A 24 4.53 8.98 6.32
C ARG A 24 4.11 8.76 7.77
N LYS A 25 3.12 9.49 8.27
CA LYS A 25 2.60 9.29 9.63
C LYS A 25 2.02 7.88 9.83
N LEU A 26 1.53 7.23 8.77
CA LEU A 26 0.94 5.90 8.80
C LEU A 26 1.94 4.76 9.08
N THR A 27 3.25 5.04 9.08
CA THR A 27 4.27 4.12 9.64
C THR A 27 4.02 3.87 11.14
N ARG A 28 3.39 4.83 11.83
CA ARG A 28 3.05 4.72 13.26
C ARG A 28 1.68 4.08 13.45
N ARG A 29 1.62 3.03 14.27
CA ARG A 29 0.37 2.34 14.61
C ARG A 29 -0.75 3.27 15.09
N ALA A 30 -0.45 4.19 16.00
CA ALA A 30 -1.45 5.13 16.53
C ALA A 30 -2.11 5.99 15.43
N GLU A 31 -1.37 6.35 14.38
CA GLU A 31 -1.91 7.10 13.25
C GLU A 31 -2.72 6.21 12.32
N ARG A 32 -2.34 4.93 12.15
CA ARG A 32 -3.15 3.95 11.42
C ARG A 32 -4.51 3.74 12.08
N ASP A 33 -4.51 3.50 13.39
CA ASP A 33 -5.73 3.26 14.17
C ASP A 33 -6.65 4.49 14.13
N LYS A 34 -6.08 5.69 14.24
CA LYS A 34 -6.82 6.96 14.17
C LYS A 34 -7.44 7.25 12.80
N THR A 35 -6.70 6.95 11.73
CA THR A 35 -7.11 7.31 10.36
C THR A 35 -7.87 6.19 9.64
N GLY A 36 -7.82 4.97 10.16
CA GLY A 36 -8.34 3.79 9.48
C GLY A 36 -7.55 3.46 8.22
N ARG A 37 -6.25 3.77 8.17
CA ARG A 37 -5.42 3.64 6.95
C ARG A 37 -4.04 3.04 7.23
N PHE A 38 -3.45 2.43 6.22
CA PHE A 38 -2.09 1.88 6.28
C PHE A 38 -1.35 2.03 4.94
N LEU A 39 -0.03 1.78 4.96
CA LEU A 39 0.81 1.78 3.75
C LEU A 39 1.02 0.33 3.29
N ALA A 40 0.76 0.06 2.01
CA ALA A 40 1.18 -1.16 1.33
C ALA A 40 2.37 -0.82 0.42
N GLU A 41 3.56 -1.33 0.75
CA GLU A 41 4.81 -1.03 0.06
C GLU A 41 5.22 -2.18 -0.88
N GLY A 42 5.65 -1.83 -2.10
CA GLY A 42 6.19 -2.78 -3.07
C GLY A 42 5.14 -3.36 -4.02
N ALA A 43 5.61 -3.88 -5.15
CA ALA A 43 4.75 -4.25 -6.27
C ALA A 43 3.64 -5.24 -5.88
N ASN A 44 4.00 -6.36 -5.24
CA ASN A 44 3.04 -7.40 -4.87
C ASN A 44 1.98 -6.92 -3.86
N ALA A 45 2.39 -6.09 -2.89
CA ALA A 45 1.47 -5.57 -1.89
C ALA A 45 0.51 -4.55 -2.51
N VAL A 46 1.01 -3.72 -3.43
CA VAL A 46 0.21 -2.75 -4.19
C VAL A 46 -0.75 -3.47 -5.13
N GLU A 47 -0.31 -4.51 -5.83
CA GLU A 47 -1.14 -5.35 -6.69
C GLU A 47 -2.32 -5.95 -5.91
N ALA A 48 -2.03 -6.67 -4.82
CA ALA A 48 -3.07 -7.24 -3.95
C ALA A 48 -4.02 -6.16 -3.38
N ALA A 49 -3.49 -4.98 -3.05
CA ALA A 49 -4.31 -3.87 -2.57
C ALA A 49 -5.24 -3.30 -3.65
N LEU A 50 -4.79 -3.23 -4.91
CA LEU A 50 -5.62 -2.79 -6.03
C LEU A 50 -6.69 -3.82 -6.39
N GLU A 51 -6.41 -5.12 -6.20
CA GLU A 51 -7.35 -6.20 -6.51
C GLU A 51 -8.41 -6.42 -5.43
N HIS A 52 -8.03 -6.30 -4.15
CA HIS A 52 -8.88 -6.74 -3.04
C HIS A 52 -9.17 -5.65 -2.01
N GLY A 53 -8.40 -4.56 -2.02
CA GLY A 53 -8.45 -3.51 -1.03
C GLY A 53 -9.24 -2.28 -1.49
N THR A 54 -9.25 -1.27 -0.61
CA THR A 54 -9.66 0.10 -0.97
C THR A 54 -8.41 0.97 -0.96
N VAL A 55 -7.95 1.37 -2.14
CA VAL A 55 -6.77 2.23 -2.30
C VAL A 55 -7.21 3.68 -2.47
N HIS A 56 -6.67 4.56 -1.64
CA HIS A 56 -6.93 6.00 -1.70
C HIS A 56 -5.95 6.73 -2.62
N GLU A 57 -4.68 6.35 -2.57
CA GLU A 57 -3.62 7.02 -3.30
C GLU A 57 -2.46 6.07 -3.55
N LEU A 58 -1.88 6.12 -4.75
CA LEU A 58 -0.66 5.41 -5.11
C LEU A 58 0.47 6.43 -5.27
N PHE A 59 1.48 6.37 -4.41
CA PHE A 59 2.71 7.12 -4.59
C PHE A 59 3.71 6.28 -5.38
N VAL A 60 4.36 6.88 -6.37
CA VAL A 60 5.28 6.15 -7.25
C VAL A 60 6.45 7.04 -7.70
N THR A 61 7.67 6.54 -7.66
CA THR A 61 8.84 7.20 -8.25
C THR A 61 8.82 7.06 -9.76
N GLU A 62 9.57 7.91 -10.48
CA GLU A 62 9.65 7.84 -11.94
C GLU A 62 10.10 6.45 -12.42
N ARG A 63 11.20 5.93 -11.85
CA ARG A 63 11.71 4.59 -12.15
C ARG A 63 10.67 3.50 -11.87
N ALA A 64 9.98 3.56 -10.73
CA ALA A 64 9.00 2.55 -10.38
C ALA A 64 7.75 2.61 -11.28
N ALA A 65 7.37 3.80 -11.75
CA ALA A 65 6.26 3.97 -12.68
C ALA A 65 6.56 3.34 -14.04
N GLU A 66 7.81 3.43 -14.51
CA GLU A 66 8.26 2.74 -15.73
C GLU A 66 8.30 1.22 -15.53
N GLN A 67 8.92 0.78 -14.43
CA GLN A 67 9.11 -0.65 -14.13
C GLN A 67 7.78 -1.38 -13.88
N HIS A 68 6.81 -0.70 -13.27
CA HIS A 68 5.51 -1.25 -12.88
C HIS A 68 4.35 -0.51 -13.55
N ALA A 69 4.50 -0.18 -14.84
CA ALA A 69 3.49 0.56 -15.61
C ALA A 69 2.08 -0.06 -15.52
N HIS A 70 1.99 -1.39 -15.53
CA HIS A 70 0.73 -2.12 -15.38
C HIS A 70 -0.01 -1.80 -14.06
N LEU A 71 0.70 -1.62 -12.94
CA LEU A 71 0.09 -1.24 -11.66
C LEU A 71 -0.38 0.22 -11.65
N VAL A 72 0.37 1.11 -12.30
CA VAL A 72 -0.03 2.51 -12.49
C VAL A 72 -1.30 2.59 -13.33
N ASP A 73 -1.37 1.82 -14.42
CA ASP A 73 -2.54 1.75 -15.28
C ASP A 73 -3.74 1.13 -14.56
N ALA A 74 -3.54 0.04 -13.80
CA ALA A 74 -4.59 -0.56 -12.98
C ALA A 74 -5.14 0.42 -11.93
N ALA A 75 -4.25 1.15 -11.24
CA ALA A 75 -4.66 2.18 -10.29
C ALA A 75 -5.48 3.29 -10.96
N ARG A 76 -5.05 3.78 -12.14
CA ARG A 76 -5.80 4.79 -12.91
C ARG A 76 -7.15 4.26 -13.37
N ALA A 77 -7.21 3.02 -13.86
CA ALA A 77 -8.46 2.38 -14.27
C ALA A 77 -9.44 2.21 -13.11
N ALA A 78 -8.93 1.94 -11.91
CA ALA A 78 -9.70 1.90 -10.67
C ALA A 78 -10.08 3.29 -10.11
N GLY A 79 -9.67 4.39 -10.77
CA GLY A 79 -9.93 5.76 -10.32
C GLY A 79 -9.09 6.20 -9.12
N VAL A 80 -8.02 5.46 -8.80
CA VAL A 80 -7.08 5.80 -7.73
C VAL A 80 -6.22 6.99 -8.16
N THR A 81 -6.00 7.92 -7.25
CA THR A 81 -5.06 9.03 -7.50
C THR A 81 -3.63 8.49 -7.50
N VAL A 82 -2.91 8.63 -8.61
CA VAL A 82 -1.47 8.32 -8.66
C VAL A 82 -0.67 9.60 -8.57
N SER A 83 0.26 9.65 -7.63
CA SER A 83 1.05 10.82 -7.26
C SER A 83 2.53 10.53 -7.46
N PRO A 84 3.19 11.13 -8.46
CA PRO A 84 4.63 11.02 -8.63
C PRO A 84 5.38 11.57 -7.43
N ILE A 85 6.40 10.87 -6.95
CA ILE A 85 7.22 11.27 -5.81
C ILE A 85 8.73 11.16 -6.11
N THR A 86 9.55 11.89 -5.37
CA THR A 86 11.00 11.74 -5.41
C THR A 86 11.44 10.45 -4.71
N ASP A 87 12.63 9.93 -5.03
CA ASP A 87 13.20 8.78 -4.31
C ASP A 87 13.31 9.04 -2.81
N ARG A 88 13.73 10.25 -2.43
CA ARG A 88 13.80 10.69 -1.02
C ARG A 88 12.45 10.68 -0.31
N ALA A 89 11.36 10.99 -1.03
CA ALA A 89 10.02 10.87 -0.50
C ALA A 89 9.65 9.39 -0.32
N ALA A 90 10.02 8.53 -1.28
CA ALA A 90 9.76 7.09 -1.21
C ALA A 90 10.50 6.43 -0.04
N ASP A 91 11.76 6.81 0.19
CA ASP A 91 12.56 6.37 1.34
C ASP A 91 11.85 6.69 2.67
N GLY A 92 11.20 7.85 2.75
CA GLY A 92 10.47 8.27 3.95
C GLY A 92 9.13 7.55 4.16
N LEU A 93 8.59 6.91 3.13
CA LEU A 93 7.35 6.12 3.18
C LEU A 93 7.61 4.62 3.37
N SER A 94 8.85 4.18 3.16
CA SER A 94 9.28 2.81 3.30
C SER A 94 9.67 2.47 4.74
N GLU A 95 9.34 1.25 5.17
CA GLU A 95 9.94 0.63 6.37
C GLU A 95 11.01 -0.40 6.01
N THR A 96 11.22 -0.67 4.71
CA THR A 96 12.21 -1.61 4.20
C THR A 96 13.58 -0.97 3.97
N VAL A 97 14.62 -1.81 4.03
CA VAL A 97 16.00 -1.42 3.70
C VAL A 97 16.23 -1.14 2.22
N THR A 98 15.35 -1.61 1.34
CA THR A 98 15.43 -1.40 -0.12
C THR A 98 14.05 -0.97 -0.66
N PRO A 99 13.72 0.33 -0.54
CA PRO A 99 12.46 0.87 -1.03
C PRO A 99 12.29 0.58 -2.53
N GLN A 100 11.14 0.01 -2.92
CA GLN A 100 10.86 -0.30 -4.33
C GLN A 100 10.33 0.90 -5.11
N GLY A 101 10.11 2.04 -4.44
CA GLY A 101 9.63 3.27 -5.08
C GLY A 101 8.13 3.28 -5.40
N ILE A 102 7.35 2.29 -4.94
CA ILE A 102 5.89 2.23 -5.13
C ILE A 102 5.19 1.90 -3.80
N VAL A 103 4.24 2.75 -3.40
CA VAL A 103 3.54 2.66 -2.10
C VAL A 103 2.09 3.08 -2.25
N ALA A 104 1.16 2.24 -1.79
CA ALA A 104 -0.27 2.56 -1.75
C ALA A 104 -0.72 2.95 -0.34
N VAL A 105 -1.59 3.96 -0.24
CA VAL A 105 -2.36 4.27 0.97
C VAL A 105 -3.68 3.54 0.90
N CYS A 106 -3.89 2.59 1.80
CA CYS A 106 -5.04 1.71 1.80
C CYS A 106 -5.92 1.96 3.04
N ALA A 107 -7.21 1.70 2.93
CA ALA A 107 -8.08 1.60 4.10
C ALA A 107 -7.75 0.33 4.88
N LEU A 108 -7.80 0.38 6.22
CA LEU A 108 -7.73 -0.82 7.04
C LEU A 108 -8.89 -1.75 6.70
N LEU A 109 -8.58 -3.04 6.55
CA LEU A 109 -9.57 -4.07 6.34
C LEU A 109 -10.10 -4.50 7.70
N ASP A 110 -11.38 -4.24 7.96
CA ASP A 110 -12.10 -4.78 9.10
C ASP A 110 -13.11 -5.81 8.60
N ARG A 111 -12.74 -7.09 8.71
CA ARG A 111 -13.58 -8.22 8.31
C ARG A 111 -13.85 -9.08 9.55
N PRO A 112 -15.14 -9.28 9.91
CA PRO A 112 -15.48 -10.15 11.02
C PRO A 112 -15.05 -11.59 10.72
N LEU A 113 -14.67 -12.35 11.75
CA LEU A 113 -14.14 -13.71 11.61
C LEU A 113 -15.12 -14.62 10.87
N GLU A 114 -16.42 -14.45 11.12
CA GLU A 114 -17.50 -15.21 10.49
C GLU A 114 -17.57 -15.00 8.98
N ALA A 115 -17.12 -13.83 8.49
CA ALA A 115 -17.00 -13.55 7.06
C ALA A 115 -15.65 -13.99 6.48
N ALA A 116 -14.61 -14.09 7.32
CA ALA A 116 -13.27 -14.51 6.91
C ALA A 116 -13.14 -16.04 6.79
N VAL A 117 -13.83 -16.80 7.64
CA VAL A 117 -13.85 -18.27 7.59
C VAL A 117 -15.11 -18.71 6.86
N ALA A 118 -15.00 -18.89 5.54
CA ALA A 118 -16.12 -19.33 4.74
C ALA A 118 -16.62 -20.73 5.16
N PRO A 119 -17.94 -20.99 5.13
CA PRO A 119 -18.48 -22.34 5.29
C PRO A 119 -17.81 -23.31 4.30
N GLY A 120 -17.20 -24.38 4.80
CA GLY A 120 -16.48 -25.36 3.98
C GLY A 120 -14.97 -25.15 3.86
N ALA A 121 -14.37 -24.25 4.63
CA ALA A 121 -12.92 -24.14 4.75
C ALA A 121 -12.29 -25.52 5.08
N ARG A 122 -11.37 -25.99 4.23
CA ARG A 122 -10.69 -27.28 4.39
C ARG A 122 -9.43 -27.22 5.25
N LEU A 123 -8.86 -26.03 5.39
CA LEU A 123 -7.68 -25.74 6.20
C LEU A 123 -7.90 -24.39 6.89
N VAL A 124 -7.63 -24.35 8.19
CA VAL A 124 -7.62 -23.13 8.99
C VAL A 124 -6.31 -23.10 9.76
N VAL A 125 -5.55 -22.01 9.61
CA VAL A 125 -4.28 -21.80 10.31
C VAL A 125 -4.50 -20.80 11.43
N VAL A 126 -4.19 -21.18 12.67
CA VAL A 126 -4.33 -20.34 13.85
C VAL A 126 -2.94 -19.99 14.38
N LEU A 127 -2.60 -18.71 14.32
CA LEU A 127 -1.36 -18.18 14.87
C LEU A 127 -1.54 -17.90 16.36
N VAL A 128 -0.83 -18.64 17.21
CA VAL A 128 -0.84 -18.46 18.66
C VAL A 128 0.48 -17.83 19.09
N ASP A 129 0.41 -16.69 19.78
CA ASP A 129 1.55 -15.98 20.35
C ASP A 129 2.69 -15.65 19.35
N VAL A 130 2.33 -15.20 18.16
CA VAL A 130 3.32 -14.78 17.15
C VAL A 130 3.94 -13.44 17.55
N ALA A 131 5.19 -13.48 18.01
CA ALA A 131 5.93 -12.32 18.48
C ALA A 131 6.58 -11.48 17.36
N ASP A 132 6.84 -12.07 16.19
CA ASP A 132 7.50 -11.40 15.06
C ASP A 132 6.57 -11.34 13.83
N PRO A 133 6.25 -10.16 13.28
CA PRO A 133 5.45 -10.03 12.07
C PRO A 133 6.00 -10.80 10.86
N GLY A 134 7.31 -11.05 10.78
CA GLY A 134 7.93 -11.85 9.72
C GLY A 134 7.51 -13.33 9.76
N ASN A 135 7.30 -13.88 10.96
CA ASN A 135 6.84 -15.26 11.14
C ASN A 135 5.39 -15.43 10.67
N ALA A 136 4.52 -14.47 11.00
CA ALA A 136 3.14 -14.46 10.51
C ALA A 136 3.08 -14.43 8.98
N GLY A 137 3.88 -13.55 8.35
CA GLY A 137 3.94 -13.44 6.89
C GLY A 137 4.41 -14.74 6.22
N THR A 138 5.39 -15.44 6.79
CA THR A 138 5.87 -16.72 6.26
C THR A 138 4.78 -17.79 6.31
N VAL A 139 4.07 -17.89 7.45
CA VAL A 139 2.99 -18.87 7.59
C VAL A 139 1.85 -18.60 6.62
N ILE A 140 1.47 -17.32 6.43
CA ILE A 140 0.43 -16.95 5.46
C ILE A 140 0.82 -17.40 4.05
N ARG A 141 2.06 -17.18 3.62
CA ARG A 141 2.56 -17.57 2.28
C ARG A 141 2.64 -19.08 2.06
N VAL A 142 2.75 -19.87 3.13
CA VAL A 142 2.75 -21.34 3.04
C VAL A 142 1.32 -21.90 3.01
N ALA A 143 0.36 -21.14 3.55
CA ALA A 143 -1.04 -21.53 3.62
C ALA A 143 -1.85 -21.15 2.37
N ASP A 144 -1.40 -20.15 1.62
CA ASP A 144 -1.91 -19.76 0.30
C ASP A 144 -1.51 -20.78 -0.79
#